data_AF-A0A6C0KEE4-F1
#
_entry.id   AF-A0A6C0KEE4-F1
#
_cell.length_a   1.000
_cell.length_b   1.000
_cell.length_c   1.000
_cell.angle_alpha   90.00
_cell.angle_beta   90.00
_cell.angle_gamma   90.00
#
_symmetry.space_group_name_H-M   'P 1'
#
loop_
_entity.id
_entity.type
_entity.pdbx_description
1 polymer ?
#
loop_
_entity_poly.entity_id
_entity_poly.type
_entity_poly.pdbx_seq_one_letter_code
_entity_poly.pdbx_strand_id
1 'polypeptide(L)'
;MKPISTKFIIFWVFLNIMIAALMDLALFTQTTPAMKKASFFKKVAVAEFWATLEWMFLIPSQRLGNKFLTATQLSLSSYIFDFLGQIVSNKFWLKIPTTLDDYIAMAIILGAMVISKLRLFG
;
A
#
# COMPACT_ATOMS: atom_id res chain seq x y z
N MET A 1 6.06 24.37 -8.08
CA MET A 1 5.10 23.60 -7.25
C MET A 1 4.75 24.45 -6.03
N LYS A 2 3.45 24.61 -5.70
CA LYS A 2 3.07 25.34 -4.47
C LYS A 2 3.61 24.56 -3.25
N PRO A 3 4.13 25.22 -2.21
CA PRO A 3 4.58 24.54 -1.02
C PRO A 3 3.38 23.86 -0.36
N ILE A 4 3.43 22.54 -0.27
CA ILE A 4 2.39 21.75 0.40
C ILE A 4 2.69 21.74 1.89
N SER A 5 1.64 21.99 2.69
CA SER A 5 1.74 21.96 4.13
C SER A 5 2.12 20.57 4.61
N THR A 6 3.06 20.49 5.55
CA THR A 6 3.47 19.25 6.22
C THR A 6 2.27 18.48 6.78
N LYS A 7 1.20 19.18 7.19
CA LYS A 7 -0.05 18.56 7.66
C LYS A 7 -0.71 17.67 6.59
N PHE A 8 -0.68 18.09 5.32
CA PHE A 8 -1.21 17.30 4.21
C PHE A 8 -0.36 16.06 3.92
N ILE A 9 0.96 16.17 4.04
CA ILE A 9 1.87 15.02 3.85
C ILE A 9 1.65 14.00 4.97
N ILE A 10 1.59 14.44 6.23
CA ILE A 10 1.31 13.57 7.38
C ILE A 10 -0.05 12.88 7.21
N PHE A 11 -1.08 13.63 6.81
CA PHE A 11 -2.39 13.04 6.56
C PHE A 11 -2.37 12.04 5.41
N TRP A 12 -1.64 12.32 4.32
CA TRP A 12 -1.45 11.37 3.23
C TRP A 12 -0.75 10.09 3.68
N VAL A 13 0.31 10.19 4.50
CA VAL A 13 0.98 9.01 5.08
C VAL A 13 0.00 8.20 5.93
N PHE A 14 -0.79 8.86 6.79
CA PHE A 14 -1.82 8.19 7.59
C PHE A 14 -2.82 7.41 6.71
N LEU A 15 -3.30 8.01 5.61
CA LEU A 15 -4.22 7.32 4.70
C LEU A 15 -3.58 6.07 4.09
N ASN A 16 -2.31 6.12 3.69
CA ASN A 16 -1.61 4.94 3.14
C ASN A 16 -1.35 3.85 4.19
N ILE A 17 -1.08 4.22 5.44
CA ILE A 17 -0.99 3.24 6.54
C ILE A 17 -2.33 2.52 6.72
N MET A 18 -3.46 3.24 6.68
CA MET A 18 -4.78 2.63 6.76
C MET A 18 -5.07 1.69 5.60
N ILE A 19 -4.65 2.04 4.38
CA ILE A 19 -4.78 1.18 3.20
C ILE A 19 -4.01 -0.12 3.40
N ALA A 20 -2.71 -0.05 3.73
CA ALA A 20 -1.87 -1.22 3.95
C ALA A 20 -2.44 -2.14 5.06
N ALA A 21 -2.89 -1.55 6.17
CA ALA A 21 -3.50 -2.30 7.26
C ALA A 21 -4.81 -3.01 6.84
N LEU A 22 -5.67 -2.34 6.07
CA LEU A 22 -6.90 -2.94 5.57
C LEU A 22 -6.64 -4.05 4.57
N MET A 23 -5.64 -3.89 3.70
CA MET A 23 -5.23 -4.93 2.75
C MET A 23 -4.71 -6.18 3.48
N ASP A 24 -3.83 -6.01 4.47
CA ASP A 24 -3.32 -7.12 5.29
C ASP A 24 -4.45 -7.84 6.04
N LEU A 25 -5.39 -7.09 6.62
CA LEU A 25 -6.57 -7.66 7.28
C LEU A 25 -7.48 -8.43 6.31
N ALA A 26 -7.67 -7.90 5.10
CA ALA A 26 -8.45 -8.56 4.06
C ALA A 26 -7.83 -9.90 3.65
N LEU A 27 -6.52 -9.90 3.36
CA LEU A 27 -5.77 -11.10 3.00
C LEU A 27 -5.76 -12.12 4.15
N PHE A 28 -5.54 -11.66 5.38
CA PHE A 28 -5.58 -12.52 6.55
C PHE A 28 -6.96 -13.16 6.72
N THR A 29 -8.03 -12.39 6.59
CA THR A 29 -9.40 -12.90 6.71
C THR A 29 -9.67 -14.01 5.70
N GLN A 30 -9.23 -13.84 4.45
CA GLN A 30 -9.39 -14.83 3.38
C GLN A 30 -8.60 -16.12 3.62
N THR A 31 -7.51 -16.07 4.38
CA THR A 31 -6.67 -17.25 4.69
C THR A 31 -7.13 -18.04 5.92
N THR A 32 -8.12 -17.54 6.68
CA THR A 32 -8.67 -18.25 7.84
C THR A 32 -9.31 -19.60 7.45
N PRO A 33 -9.30 -20.61 8.34
CA PRO A 33 -9.91 -21.91 8.06
C PRO A 33 -11.40 -21.82 7.70
N ALA A 34 -12.12 -20.87 8.31
CA ALA A 34 -13.53 -20.62 8.04
C ALA A 34 -13.75 -20.10 6.61
N MET A 35 -12.91 -19.18 6.15
CA MET A 35 -13.02 -18.63 4.79
C MET A 35 -12.53 -19.60 3.73
N LYS A 36 -11.52 -20.42 4.01
CA LYS A 36 -11.06 -21.47 3.08
C LYS A 36 -12.19 -22.42 2.67
N LYS A 37 -13.03 -22.81 3.63
CA LYS A 37 -14.19 -23.70 3.44
C LYS A 37 -15.49 -22.98 3.04
N ALA A 38 -15.50 -21.66 2.97
CA ALA A 38 -16.68 -20.89 2.63
C ALA A 38 -17.06 -21.03 1.13
N SER A 39 -18.35 -20.87 0.84
CA SER A 39 -18.85 -20.82 -0.54
C SER A 39 -18.26 -19.62 -1.30
N PHE A 40 -18.22 -19.72 -2.63
CA PHE A 40 -17.70 -18.68 -3.51
C PHE A 40 -18.30 -17.29 -3.21
N PHE A 41 -19.63 -17.21 -3.14
CA PHE A 41 -20.33 -15.94 -2.89
C PHE A 41 -19.96 -15.30 -1.55
N LYS A 42 -19.72 -16.11 -0.51
CA LYS A 42 -19.29 -15.60 0.79
C LYS A 42 -17.86 -15.03 0.72
N LYS A 43 -16.97 -15.68 -0.04
CA LYS A 43 -15.60 -15.17 -0.27
C LYS A 43 -15.62 -13.82 -1.00
N VAL A 44 -16.43 -13.72 -2.05
CA VAL A 44 -16.62 -12.48 -2.82
C VAL A 44 -17.21 -11.39 -1.93
N ALA A 45 -18.29 -11.66 -1.21
CA ALA A 45 -18.92 -10.66 -0.34
C ALA A 45 -17.96 -10.11 0.73
N VAL A 46 -17.12 -10.95 1.32
CA VAL A 46 -16.09 -10.51 2.28
C VAL A 46 -14.98 -9.72 1.59
N ALA A 47 -14.56 -10.11 0.39
CA ALA A 47 -13.58 -9.35 -0.39
C ALA A 47 -14.12 -7.96 -0.76
N GLU A 48 -15.36 -7.88 -1.24
CA GLU A 48 -16.04 -6.62 -1.55
C GLU A 48 -16.21 -5.72 -0.33
N PHE A 49 -16.52 -6.30 0.85
CA PHE A 49 -16.60 -5.55 2.10
C PHE A 49 -15.26 -4.86 2.44
N TRP A 50 -14.16 -5.62 2.43
CA TRP A 50 -12.84 -5.07 2.73
C TRP A 50 -12.38 -4.07 1.66
N ALA A 51 -12.61 -4.36 0.39
CA ALA A 51 -12.33 -3.43 -0.69
C ALA A 51 -13.11 -2.12 -0.49
N THR A 52 -14.42 -2.19 -0.23
CA THR A 52 -15.23 -0.97 -0.02
C THR A 52 -14.68 -0.09 1.11
N LEU A 53 -14.22 -0.69 2.22
CA LEU A 53 -13.58 0.04 3.31
C LEU A 53 -12.23 0.63 2.90
N GLU A 54 -11.39 -0.12 2.20
CA GLU A 54 -10.11 0.35 1.70
C GLU A 54 -10.27 1.55 0.75
N TRP A 55 -11.27 1.51 -0.12
CA TRP A 55 -11.57 2.58 -1.07
C TRP A 55 -11.86 3.92 -0.40
N MET A 56 -12.40 3.92 0.82
CA MET A 56 -12.61 5.14 1.61
C MET A 56 -11.31 5.88 1.94
N PHE A 57 -10.17 5.17 1.98
CA PHE A 57 -8.84 5.73 2.23
C PHE A 57 -8.03 5.87 0.93
N LEU A 58 -8.18 4.92 0.01
CA LEU A 58 -7.47 4.93 -1.28
C LEU A 58 -7.82 6.15 -2.13
N ILE A 59 -9.11 6.43 -2.35
CA ILE A 59 -9.54 7.58 -3.17
C ILE A 59 -8.95 8.91 -2.64
N PRO A 60 -9.11 9.28 -1.35
CA PRO A 60 -8.53 10.52 -0.85
C PRO A 60 -6.99 10.49 -0.86
N SER A 61 -6.35 9.34 -0.60
CA SER A 61 -4.89 9.20 -0.69
C SER A 61 -4.39 9.54 -2.10
N GLN A 62 -4.99 8.95 -3.13
CA GLN A 62 -4.62 9.18 -4.52
C GLN A 62 -4.84 10.65 -4.93
N ARG A 63 -5.98 11.24 -4.55
CA ARG A 63 -6.27 12.66 -4.84
C ARG A 63 -5.29 13.62 -4.16
N LEU A 64 -4.88 13.31 -2.94
CA LEU A 64 -3.95 14.14 -2.18
C LEU A 64 -2.51 13.97 -2.68
N GLY A 65 -2.08 12.73 -2.95
CA GLY A 65 -0.77 12.39 -3.48
C GLY A 65 -0.48 13.05 -4.82
N ASN A 66 -1.47 13.08 -5.73
CA ASN A 66 -1.38 13.77 -7.03
C ASN A 66 -1.10 15.28 -6.93
N LYS A 67 -1.20 15.90 -5.74
CA LYS A 67 -0.84 17.31 -5.55
C LYS A 67 0.66 17.55 -5.43
N PHE A 68 1.44 16.53 -5.04
CA PHE A 68 2.90 16.66 -4.81
C PHE A 68 3.77 15.57 -5.44
N LEU A 69 3.20 14.43 -5.83
CA LEU A 69 3.90 13.35 -6.53
C LEU A 69 3.50 13.31 -7.99
N THR A 70 4.40 12.81 -8.84
CA THR A 70 4.02 12.41 -10.21
C THR A 70 3.17 11.13 -10.15
N ALA A 71 2.41 10.83 -11.22
CA ALA A 71 1.62 9.59 -11.28
C ALA A 71 2.49 8.34 -11.08
N THR A 72 3.71 8.33 -11.65
CA THR A 72 4.68 7.24 -11.46
C THR A 72 5.12 7.13 -10.01
N GLN A 73 5.45 8.25 -9.35
CA GLN A 73 5.85 8.23 -7.94
C GLN A 73 4.72 7.79 -7.02
N LEU A 74 3.50 8.21 -7.33
CA LEU A 74 2.32 7.86 -6.56
C LEU A 74 2.05 6.34 -6.66
N SER A 75 2.16 5.77 -7.87
CA SER A 75 2.08 4.32 -8.08
C SER A 75 3.23 3.58 -7.38
N LEU A 76 4.48 4.05 -7.53
CA LEU A 76 5.63 3.43 -6.86
C LEU A 76 5.53 3.51 -5.33
N SER A 77 4.90 4.55 -4.79
CA SER A 77 4.75 4.72 -3.35
C SER A 77 3.86 3.66 -2.72
N SER A 78 2.87 3.10 -3.42
CA SER A 78 2.03 2.04 -2.84
C SER A 78 2.86 0.80 -2.50
N TYR A 79 3.78 0.39 -3.39
CA TYR A 79 4.70 -0.72 -3.13
C TYR A 79 5.60 -0.49 -1.92
N ILE A 80 5.93 0.77 -1.60
CA ILE A 80 6.69 1.11 -0.39
C ILE A 80 5.84 0.86 0.85
N PHE A 81 4.59 1.32 0.85
CA PHE A 81 3.70 1.08 1.98
C PHE A 81 3.38 -0.40 2.17
N ASP A 82 3.18 -1.14 1.08
CA ASP A 82 2.94 -2.59 1.11
C ASP A 82 4.14 -3.33 1.69
N PHE A 83 5.35 -2.99 1.27
CA PHE A 83 6.57 -3.57 1.82
C PHE A 83 6.79 -3.23 3.30
N LEU A 84 6.46 -2.00 3.72
CA LEU A 84 6.49 -1.65 5.14
C LEU A 84 5.46 -2.46 5.93
N GLY A 85 4.26 -2.65 5.38
CA GLY A 85 3.24 -3.55 5.91
C GLY A 85 3.77 -4.99 6.04
N GLN A 86 4.40 -5.49 4.98
CA GLN A 86 5.05 -6.81 4.94
C GLN A 86 6.15 -6.94 6.00
N ILE A 87 7.03 -5.95 6.20
CA ILE A 87 8.05 -6.00 7.26
C ILE A 87 7.38 -6.12 8.63
N VAL A 88 6.34 -5.32 8.88
CA VAL A 88 5.62 -5.32 10.15
C VAL A 88 4.88 -6.65 10.36
N SER A 89 4.13 -7.12 9.37
CA SER A 89 3.37 -8.36 9.45
C SER A 89 4.30 -9.56 9.55
N ASN A 90 5.38 -9.63 8.78
CA ASN A 90 6.38 -10.69 8.85
C ASN A 90 7.07 -10.73 10.23
N LYS A 91 7.45 -9.58 10.78
CA LYS A 91 8.17 -9.51 12.05
C LYS A 91 7.27 -9.78 13.25
N PHE A 92 6.10 -9.15 13.30
CA PHE A 92 5.26 -9.16 14.50
C PHE A 92 4.11 -10.16 14.43
N TRP A 93 3.59 -10.45 13.24
CA TRP A 93 2.40 -11.29 13.07
C TRP A 93 2.76 -12.72 12.64
N LEU A 94 3.41 -12.87 11.49
CA LEU A 94 3.71 -14.16 10.86
C LEU A 94 4.99 -14.81 11.40
N LYS A 95 5.89 -14.02 11.99
CA LYS A 95 7.22 -14.45 12.50
C LYS A 95 8.05 -15.18 11.43
N ILE A 96 7.99 -14.69 10.20
CA ILE A 96 8.77 -15.19 9.06
C ILE A 96 9.82 -14.15 8.66
N PRO A 97 10.98 -14.57 8.12
CA PRO A 97 11.96 -13.63 7.60
C PRO A 97 11.41 -12.95 6.34
N THR A 98 11.66 -11.65 6.21
CA THR A 98 11.52 -10.95 4.93
C THR A 98 12.73 -11.30 4.08
N THR A 99 12.51 -11.71 2.83
CA THR A 99 13.57 -12.30 1.99
C THR A 99 14.50 -11.23 1.46
N LEU A 100 15.74 -11.61 1.10
CA LEU A 100 16.70 -10.68 0.49
C LEU A 100 16.15 -10.06 -0.80
N ASP A 101 15.42 -10.86 -1.58
CA ASP A 101 14.81 -10.45 -2.84
C ASP A 101 13.81 -9.30 -2.63
N ASP A 102 13.03 -9.33 -1.53
CA ASP A 102 12.11 -8.25 -1.17
C ASP A 102 12.85 -6.93 -0.90
N TYR A 103 14.00 -6.98 -0.20
CA TYR A 103 14.83 -5.80 0.06
C TYR A 103 15.48 -5.24 -1.21
N ILE A 104 15.94 -6.12 -2.11
CA ILE A 104 16.53 -5.71 -3.39
C ILE A 104 15.46 -5.03 -4.25
N ALA A 105 14.26 -5.60 -4.34
CA ALA A 105 13.13 -4.99 -5.05
C ALA A 105 12.83 -3.59 -4.49
N MET A 106 12.83 -3.43 -3.16
CA MET A 106 12.63 -2.12 -2.53
C MET A 106 13.71 -1.10 -2.90
N ALA A 107 14.99 -1.52 -2.91
CA ALA A 107 16.09 -0.64 -3.32
C ALA A 107 15.92 -0.16 -4.78
N ILE A 108 15.49 -1.06 -5.67
CA ILE A 108 15.20 -0.73 -7.08
C ILE A 108 14.04 0.27 -7.18
N ILE A 109 12.94 0.06 -6.45
CA ILE A 109 11.77 0.96 -6.44
C ILE A 109 12.16 2.36 -5.94
N LEU A 110 12.92 2.45 -4.85
CA LEU A 110 13.43 3.71 -4.33
C LEU A 110 14.31 4.43 -5.36
N GLY A 111 15.19 3.69 -6.04
CA GLY A 111 15.99 4.21 -7.16
C GLY A 111 15.11 4.72 -8.32
N ALA A 112 14.11 3.95 -8.73
CA ALA A 112 13.17 4.32 -9.79
C ALA A 112 12.38 5.59 -9.44
N MET A 113 11.99 5.79 -8.17
CA MET A 113 11.36 7.04 -7.73
C MET A 113 12.28 8.26 -7.85
N VAL A 114 13.58 8.11 -7.55
CA VAL A 114 14.56 9.18 -7.74
C VAL A 114 14.72 9.49 -9.22
N ILE A 115 14.91 8.46 -10.05
CA ILE A 115 15.04 8.60 -11.50
C ILE A 115 13.77 9.23 -12.11
N SER A 116 12.58 8.90 -11.61
CA SER A 116 11.32 9.49 -12.09
C SER A 116 11.21 11.00 -11.87
N LYS A 117 12.03 11.60 -10.99
CA LYS A 117 12.15 13.07 -10.88
C LYS A 117 13.04 13.66 -11.96
N LEU A 118 14.02 12.89 -12.43
CA LEU A 118 14.89 13.28 -13.53
C LEU A 118 14.02 13.22 -14.79
N ARG A 119 13.67 14.38 -15.35
CA ARG A 119 13.06 14.48 -16.67
C ARG A 119 14.05 13.95 -17.71
N LEU A 120 14.16 12.63 -17.85
CA LEU A 120 15.06 11.99 -18.80
C LEU A 120 14.51 12.05 -20.24
N PHE A 121 13.23 12.41 -20.40
CA PHE A 121 12.63 12.74 -21.68
C PHE A 121 11.81 14.02 -21.53
N GLY A 122 12.50 15.16 -21.64
CA GLY A 122 11.95 16.48 -21.91
C GLY A 122 12.62 17.02 -23.15
#